data_AF-A0A847P8G2-F1
#
_entry.id   AF-A0A847P8G2-F1
#
_cell.length_a   1.000
_cell.length_b   1.000
_cell.length_c   1.000
_cell.angle_alpha   90.00
_cell.angle_beta   90.00
_cell.angle_gamma   90.00
#
_symmetry.space_group_name_H-M   'P 1'
#
loop_
_entity.id
_entity.type
_entity.pdbx_description
1 polymer ?
#
loop_
_entity_poly.entity_id
_entity_poly.type
_entity_poly.pdbx_seq_one_letter_code
_entity_poly.pdbx_strand_id
1 'polypeptide(L)'
;MIFLSFLLISSIFLISAHFAGNVGTFINLDSLIIVLLGIVISSVPLSWGKVPSLKKGLIQIFSFSIPEDKDTEVKNIFTGLSISTAAVGFCSSCQGILSVILIDNNTPILHVLSFASFTTIYALIISTFLFLPVVFRNR
;
A
#
# COMPACT_ATOMS: atom_id res chain seq x y z
N MET A 1 -3.62 -13.63 11.37
CA MET A 1 -3.37 -13.94 9.95
C MET A 1 -3.38 -12.63 9.18
N ILE A 2 -2.21 -12.10 8.84
CA ILE A 2 -2.11 -10.74 8.27
C ILE A 2 -2.81 -10.70 6.91
N PHE A 3 -2.51 -11.65 6.02
CA PHE A 3 -3.11 -11.70 4.69
C PHE A 3 -4.64 -11.82 4.71
N LEU A 4 -5.22 -12.65 5.57
CA LEU A 4 -6.67 -12.81 5.66
C LEU A 4 -7.35 -11.53 6.20
N SER A 5 -6.75 -10.86 7.18
CA SER A 5 -7.24 -9.56 7.64
C SER A 5 -7.18 -8.51 6.53
N PHE A 6 -6.09 -8.49 5.75
CA PHE A 6 -5.97 -7.63 4.57
C PHE A 6 -7.04 -7.92 3.52
N LEU A 7 -7.32 -9.21 3.21
CA LEU A 7 -8.38 -9.59 2.28
C LEU A 7 -9.75 -9.19 2.80
N LEU A 8 -10.07 -9.47 4.07
CA LEU A 8 -11.36 -9.13 4.69
C LEU A 8 -11.64 -7.62 4.61
N ILE A 9 -10.65 -6.80 4.97
CA ILE A 9 -10.78 -5.34 4.94
C ILE A 9 -10.90 -4.83 3.50
N SER A 10 -10.11 -5.38 2.57
CA SER A 10 -10.23 -5.05 1.15
C SER A 10 -11.61 -5.43 0.59
N SER A 11 -12.17 -6.57 0.99
CA SER A 11 -13.53 -6.98 0.63
C SER A 11 -14.59 -6.04 1.20
N ILE A 12 -14.45 -5.59 2.46
CA ILE A 12 -15.36 -4.61 3.06
C ILE A 12 -15.33 -3.30 2.26
N PHE A 13 -14.16 -2.81 1.87
CA PHE A 13 -14.06 -1.61 1.05
C PHE A 13 -14.65 -1.79 -0.36
N LEU A 14 -14.45 -2.95 -0.99
CA LEU A 14 -15.06 -3.26 -2.29
C LEU A 14 -16.60 -3.37 -2.20
N ILE A 15 -17.13 -3.95 -1.12
CA ILE A 15 -18.58 -3.99 -0.86
C ILE A 15 -19.12 -2.57 -0.63
N SER A 16 -18.41 -1.74 0.13
CA SER A 16 -18.78 -0.34 0.31
C SER A 16 -18.81 0.42 -1.02
N ALA A 17 -17.83 0.17 -1.90
CA ALA A 17 -17.79 0.73 -3.24
C ALA A 17 -18.97 0.26 -4.12
N HIS A 18 -19.42 -0.99 -3.95
CA HIS A 18 -20.61 -1.51 -4.63
C HIS A 18 -21.89 -0.77 -4.23
N PHE A 19 -22.06 -0.43 -2.94
CA PHE A 19 -23.22 0.34 -2.49
C PHE A 19 -23.15 1.82 -2.91
N ALA A 20 -21.96 2.36 -3.10
CA ALA A 20 -21.76 3.73 -3.58
C ALA A 20 -21.87 3.87 -5.12
N GLY A 21 -21.96 2.77 -5.87
CA GLY A 21 -22.09 2.78 -7.32
C GLY A 21 -21.40 1.60 -8.00
N ASN A 22 -20.66 1.88 -9.08
CA ASN A 22 -20.02 0.83 -9.88
C ASN A 22 -18.65 0.46 -9.29
N VAL A 23 -18.47 -0.77 -8.79
CA VAL A 23 -17.18 -1.26 -8.28
C VAL A 23 -16.03 -1.07 -9.28
N GLY A 24 -16.32 -1.18 -10.57
CA GLY A 24 -15.33 -0.99 -11.64
C GLY A 24 -14.75 0.43 -11.68
N THR A 25 -15.48 1.45 -11.22
CA THR A 25 -14.94 2.82 -11.10
C THR A 25 -14.07 3.00 -9.87
N PHE A 26 -14.09 2.06 -8.92
CA PHE A 26 -13.27 2.07 -7.70
C PHE A 26 -12.01 1.18 -7.79
N ILE A 27 -11.87 0.42 -8.87
CA ILE A 27 -10.66 -0.35 -9.18
C ILE A 27 -9.88 0.39 -10.26
N ASN A 28 -8.85 1.12 -9.84
CA ASN A 28 -7.94 1.82 -10.73
C ASN A 28 -6.62 1.04 -10.85
N LEU A 29 -6.41 0.41 -12.01
CA LEU A 29 -5.23 -0.40 -12.25
C LEU A 29 -3.93 0.44 -12.26
N ASP A 30 -3.97 1.66 -12.79
CA ASP A 30 -2.80 2.53 -12.88
C ASP A 30 -2.32 2.94 -11.48
N SER A 31 -3.24 3.36 -10.61
CA SER A 31 -2.95 3.65 -9.19
C SER A 31 -2.38 2.44 -8.47
N LEU A 32 -2.91 1.24 -8.72
CA LEU A 32 -2.37 0.01 -8.12
C LEU A 32 -0.94 -0.27 -8.59
N ILE A 33 -0.67 -0.14 -9.89
CA ILE A 33 0.67 -0.32 -10.47
C ILE A 33 1.67 0.66 -9.84
N ILE A 34 1.29 1.93 -9.69
CA ILE A 34 2.15 2.96 -9.08
C ILE A 34 2.55 2.56 -7.65
N VAL A 35 1.58 2.10 -6.84
CA VAL A 35 1.86 1.67 -5.46
C VAL A 35 2.77 0.44 -5.45
N LEU A 36 2.50 -0.56 -6.29
CA LEU A 36 3.32 -1.78 -6.36
C LEU A 36 4.76 -1.49 -6.81
N LEU A 37 4.95 -0.63 -7.81
CA LEU A 37 6.28 -0.19 -8.24
C LEU A 37 7.00 0.57 -7.13
N GLY A 38 6.28 1.47 -6.43
CA GLY A 38 6.83 2.19 -5.29
C GLY A 38 7.30 1.26 -4.17
N ILE A 39 6.56 0.19 -3.89
CA ILE A 39 6.95 -0.86 -2.93
C ILE A 39 8.21 -1.57 -3.40
N VAL A 40 8.26 -2.02 -4.66
CA VAL A 40 9.43 -2.72 -5.21
C VAL A 40 10.67 -1.83 -5.16
N ILE A 41 10.57 -0.59 -5.63
CA ILE A 41 11.69 0.37 -5.63
C ILE A 41 12.14 0.67 -4.20
N SER A 42 11.20 0.89 -3.26
CA SER A 42 11.53 1.14 -1.85
C SER A 42 12.17 -0.08 -1.18
N SER A 43 11.79 -1.30 -1.58
CA SER A 43 12.30 -2.53 -0.98
C SER A 43 13.81 -2.72 -1.20
N VAL A 44 14.36 -2.22 -2.31
CA VAL A 44 15.76 -2.39 -2.69
C VAL A 44 16.71 -1.75 -1.66
N PRO A 45 16.65 -0.44 -1.38
CA PRO A 45 17.52 0.18 -0.39
C PRO A 45 17.21 -0.28 1.04
N LEU A 46 15.94 -0.57 1.36
CA LEU A 46 15.55 -1.00 2.70
C LEU A 46 16.08 -2.40 3.05
N SER A 47 16.22 -3.28 2.07
CA SER A 47 16.67 -4.67 2.26
C SER A 47 18.10 -4.93 1.80
N TRP A 48 18.87 -3.90 1.48
CA TRP A 48 20.23 -4.05 0.97
C TRP A 48 21.12 -4.79 1.98
N GLY A 49 21.69 -5.93 1.56
CA GLY A 49 22.45 -6.83 2.43
C GLY A 49 21.62 -7.64 3.44
N LYS A 50 20.29 -7.49 3.46
CA LYS A 50 19.35 -8.09 4.41
C LYS A 50 18.15 -8.78 3.74
N VAL A 51 18.37 -9.28 2.53
CA VAL A 51 17.36 -10.00 1.73
C VAL A 51 16.72 -11.18 2.49
N PRO A 52 17.45 -11.98 3.30
CA PRO A 52 16.83 -13.04 4.10
C PRO A 52 15.78 -12.52 5.07
N SER A 53 16.03 -11.36 5.70
CA SER A 53 15.12 -10.70 6.64
C SER A 53 13.87 -10.18 5.92
N LEU A 54 14.02 -9.60 4.71
CA LEU A 54 12.87 -9.25 3.87
C LEU A 54 12.01 -10.50 3.55
N LYS A 55 12.64 -11.60 3.12
CA LYS A 55 11.95 -12.86 2.81
C LYS A 55 11.21 -13.42 4.03
N LYS A 56 11.84 -13.43 5.21
CA LYS A 56 11.19 -13.85 6.46
C LYS A 56 9.93 -13.04 6.72
N GLY A 57 10.00 -11.71 6.63
CA GLY A 57 8.83 -10.85 6.85
C GLY A 57 7.71 -11.08 5.83
N LEU A 58 8.04 -11.31 4.55
CA LEU A 58 7.05 -11.66 3.53
C LEU A 58 6.35 -13.00 3.85
N ILE A 59 7.08 -14.00 4.31
CA ILE A 59 6.50 -15.28 4.75
C ILE A 59 5.56 -15.07 5.95
N GLN A 60 5.90 -14.17 6.87
CA GLN A 60 5.05 -13.86 8.03
C GLN A 60 3.69 -13.28 7.65
N ILE A 61 3.55 -12.63 6.48
CA ILE A 61 2.25 -12.14 5.98
C ILE A 61 1.26 -13.30 5.79
N PHE A 62 1.76 -14.40 5.24
CA PHE A 62 0.99 -15.61 4.95
C PHE A 62 0.98 -16.63 6.10
N SER A 63 1.84 -16.44 7.10
CA SER A 63 1.93 -17.35 8.25
C SER A 63 0.76 -17.20 9.23
N PHE A 64 0.25 -18.36 9.65
CA PHE A 64 -0.78 -18.51 10.67
C PHE A 64 -0.19 -18.41 12.08
N SER A 65 1.06 -18.85 12.25
CA SER A 65 1.74 -18.88 13.54
C SER A 65 2.37 -17.54 13.89
N ILE A 66 2.42 -17.25 15.19
CA ILE A 66 3.22 -16.14 15.72
C ILE A 66 4.68 -16.61 15.73
N PRO A 67 5.63 -15.83 15.19
CA PRO A 67 7.05 -16.20 15.24
C PRO A 67 7.52 -16.28 16.69
N GLU A 68 8.24 -17.35 17.02
CA GLU A 68 8.86 -17.53 18.35
C GLU A 68 10.05 -16.57 18.53
N ASP A 69 10.85 -16.40 17.46
CA ASP A 69 11.97 -15.47 17.43
C ASP A 69 11.59 -14.14 16.78
N LYS A 70 11.77 -13.05 17.53
CA LYS A 70 11.57 -11.68 17.05
C LYS A 70 12.83 -11.19 16.33
N ASP A 71 12.67 -10.66 15.11
CA ASP A 71 13.77 -10.22 14.27
C ASP A 71 13.73 -8.69 14.05
N THR A 72 14.69 -7.98 14.66
CA THR A 72 14.79 -6.52 14.58
C THR A 72 15.00 -6.02 13.15
N GLU A 73 15.66 -6.81 12.29
CA GLU A 73 15.86 -6.41 10.90
C GLU A 73 14.57 -6.48 10.11
N VAL A 74 13.77 -7.54 10.31
CA VAL A 74 12.42 -7.67 9.74
C VAL A 74 11.58 -6.46 10.14
N LYS A 75 11.58 -6.12 11.44
CA LYS A 75 10.86 -4.97 11.97
C LYS A 75 11.26 -3.67 11.26
N ASN A 76 12.55 -3.41 11.12
CA ASN A 76 13.05 -2.17 10.51
C ASN A 76 12.71 -2.08 9.02
N ILE A 77 12.88 -3.18 8.26
CA ILE A 77 12.52 -3.24 6.84
C ILE A 77 11.02 -2.96 6.65
N PHE A 78 10.17 -3.63 7.42
CA PHE A 78 8.71 -3.50 7.28
C PHE A 78 8.18 -2.17 7.82
N THR A 79 8.85 -1.56 8.80
CA THR A 79 8.57 -0.17 9.21
C THR A 79 8.88 0.79 8.07
N GLY A 80 10.05 0.63 7.44
CA GLY A 80 10.43 1.39 6.25
C GLY A 80 9.44 1.23 5.11
N LEU A 81 9.06 -0.01 4.78
CA LEU A 81 8.08 -0.30 3.72
C LEU A 81 6.69 0.28 4.04
N SER A 82 6.23 0.21 5.29
CA SER A 82 4.96 0.80 5.70
C SER A 82 4.97 2.32 5.49
N ILE A 83 6.01 3.01 5.95
CA ILE A 83 6.14 4.46 5.80
C ILE A 83 6.31 4.85 4.33
N SER A 84 7.21 4.19 3.59
CA SER A 84 7.51 4.53 2.21
C SER A 84 6.32 4.28 1.28
N THR A 85 5.55 3.20 1.52
CA THR A 85 4.34 2.92 0.74
C THR A 85 3.31 4.02 0.91
N ALA A 86 3.03 4.43 2.16
CA ALA A 86 2.11 5.53 2.44
C ALA A 86 2.60 6.86 1.82
N ALA A 87 3.90 7.14 1.90
CA ALA A 87 4.50 8.31 1.29
C ALA A 87 4.39 8.31 -0.24
N VAL A 88 4.62 7.17 -0.91
CA VAL A 88 4.42 7.03 -2.36
C VAL A 88 2.98 7.34 -2.76
N GLY A 89 2.01 6.79 -2.02
CA GLY A 89 0.59 7.05 -2.24
C GLY A 89 0.28 8.55 -2.16
N PHE A 90 0.72 9.20 -1.09
CA PHE A 90 0.53 10.63 -0.87
C PHE A 90 1.19 11.48 -1.97
N CYS A 91 2.47 11.25 -2.26
CA CYS A 91 3.20 11.98 -3.29
C CYS A 91 2.56 11.83 -4.68
N SER A 92 2.10 10.63 -5.03
CA SER A 92 1.40 10.39 -6.29
C SER A 92 0.07 11.14 -6.36
N SER A 93 -0.69 11.17 -5.25
CA SER A 93 -1.92 11.98 -5.19
C SER A 93 -1.65 13.47 -5.35
N CYS A 94 -0.62 14.01 -4.68
CA CYS A 94 -0.19 15.39 -4.86
C CYS A 94 0.21 15.68 -6.31
N GLN A 95 0.99 14.79 -6.93
CA GLN A 95 1.38 14.92 -8.34
C GLN A 95 0.16 14.94 -9.27
N GLY A 96 -0.81 14.06 -9.04
CA GLY A 96 -2.04 13.99 -9.84
C GLY A 96 -2.92 15.24 -9.72
N ILE A 97 -2.96 15.87 -8.54
CA ILE A 97 -3.67 17.15 -8.35
C ILE A 97 -2.91 18.29 -9.03
N LEU A 98 -1.59 18.35 -8.87
CA LEU A 98 -0.75 19.39 -9.48
C LEU A 98 -0.79 19.35 -11.01
N SER A 99 -0.86 18.16 -11.62
CA SER A 99 -0.92 18.04 -13.07
C SER A 99 -2.16 18.71 -13.68
N VAL A 100 -3.29 18.73 -12.98
CA VAL A 100 -4.51 19.40 -13.44
C VAL A 100 -4.43 20.91 -13.31
N ILE A 101 -3.80 21.40 -12.24
CA ILE A 101 -3.63 22.84 -12.02
C ILE A 101 -2.71 23.43 -13.10
N LEU A 102 -1.70 22.66 -13.53
CA LEU A 102 -0.69 23.12 -14.47
C LEU A 102 -1.07 22.91 -15.94
N ILE A 103 -1.88 21.89 -16.24
CA ILE A 103 -2.30 21.57 -17.59
C ILE A 103 -3.72 22.12 -17.78
N ASP A 104 -3.82 23.25 -18.46
CA ASP A 104 -5.07 23.95 -18.80
C ASP A 104 -5.90 23.14 -19.81
N ASN A 105 -6.42 22.00 -19.35
CA ASN A 105 -7.23 21.07 -20.11
C ASN A 105 -8.64 21.02 -19.54
N ASN A 106 -9.63 20.85 -20.43
CA ASN A 106 -11.06 20.63 -20.13
C ASN A 106 -11.37 19.36 -19.30
N THR A 107 -10.37 18.76 -18.64
CA THR A 107 -10.56 17.56 -17.82
C THR A 107 -11.29 17.93 -16.53
N PRO A 108 -12.41 17.27 -16.19
CA PRO A 108 -13.15 17.60 -14.98
C PRO A 108 -12.31 17.32 -13.72
N ILE A 109 -12.10 18.35 -12.91
CA ILE A 109 -11.24 18.30 -11.70
C ILE A 109 -11.67 17.20 -10.72
N LEU A 110 -12.98 16.93 -10.62
CA LEU A 110 -13.54 15.88 -9.77
C LEU A 110 -13.06 14.48 -10.16
N HIS A 111 -12.91 14.23 -11.47
CA HIS A 111 -12.42 12.96 -11.96
C HIS A 111 -10.96 12.76 -11.53
N VAL A 112 -10.12 13.78 -11.69
CA VAL A 112 -8.71 13.65 -11.33
C VAL A 112 -8.50 13.57 -9.82
N LEU A 113 -9.25 14.33 -9.03
CA LEU A 113 -9.26 14.19 -7.57
C LEU A 113 -9.61 12.75 -7.14
N SER A 114 -10.60 12.14 -7.79
CA SER A 114 -10.98 10.76 -7.53
C SER A 114 -9.82 9.80 -7.86
N PHE A 115 -9.20 9.97 -9.03
CA PHE A 115 -8.05 9.16 -9.46
C PHE A 115 -6.83 9.29 -8.54
N ALA A 116 -6.50 10.53 -8.16
CA ALA A 116 -5.44 10.83 -7.21
C ALA A 116 -5.70 10.13 -5.87
N SER A 117 -6.95 10.11 -5.39
CA SER A 117 -7.30 9.49 -4.10
C SER A 117 -7.09 7.98 -4.08
N PHE A 118 -7.29 7.26 -5.20
CA PHE A 118 -7.12 5.81 -5.24
C PHE A 118 -5.71 5.37 -4.88
N THR A 119 -4.69 6.08 -5.39
CA THR A 119 -3.28 5.73 -5.09
C THR A 119 -2.99 5.85 -3.60
N THR A 120 -3.49 6.90 -2.93
CA THR A 120 -3.37 7.04 -1.48
C THR A 120 -4.14 5.95 -0.73
N ILE A 121 -5.37 5.65 -1.13
CA ILE A 121 -6.19 4.61 -0.48
C ILE A 121 -5.50 3.25 -0.55
N TYR A 122 -5.03 2.82 -1.74
CA TYR A 122 -4.34 1.54 -1.90
C TYR A 122 -3.04 1.48 -1.08
N ALA A 123 -2.26 2.56 -1.10
CA ALA A 123 -1.05 2.67 -0.30
C ALA A 123 -1.33 2.54 1.21
N LEU A 124 -2.37 3.19 1.71
CA LEU A 124 -2.77 3.12 3.12
C LEU A 124 -3.25 1.73 3.52
N ILE A 125 -4.06 1.07 2.67
CA ILE A 125 -4.54 -0.28 2.94
C ILE A 125 -3.36 -1.25 3.04
N ILE A 126 -2.44 -1.21 2.07
CA ILE A 126 -1.26 -2.08 2.08
C ILE A 126 -0.35 -1.75 3.26
N SER A 127 -0.05 -0.47 3.50
CA SER A 127 0.80 -0.05 4.60
C SER A 127 0.26 -0.50 5.96
N THR A 128 -1.03 -0.24 6.22
CA THR A 128 -1.66 -0.43 7.54
C THR A 128 -2.03 -1.88 7.81
N PHE A 129 -2.53 -2.59 6.81
CA PHE A 129 -3.10 -3.94 7.00
C PHE A 129 -2.20 -5.07 6.49
N LEU A 130 -1.16 -4.76 5.71
CA LEU A 130 -0.20 -5.75 5.23
C LEU A 130 1.17 -5.61 5.90
N PHE A 131 1.78 -4.42 5.92
CA PHE A 131 3.14 -4.24 6.42
C PHE A 131 3.23 -3.96 7.91
N LEU A 132 2.43 -3.03 8.43
CA LEU A 132 2.45 -2.66 9.84
C LEU A 132 2.19 -3.85 10.80
N PRO A 133 1.32 -4.83 10.48
CA PRO A 133 1.16 -6.00 11.34
C PRO A 133 2.42 -6.89 11.44
N VAL A 134 3.26 -6.92 10.40
CA VAL A 134 4.57 -7.60 10.46
C VAL A 134 5.49 -6.88 11.45
N VAL A 135 5.46 -5.54 11.48
CA VAL A 135 6.21 -4.74 12.47
C VAL A 135 5.79 -5.11 13.90
N PHE A 136 4.48 -5.20 14.16
CA PHE A 136 3.98 -5.56 15.50
C PHE A 136 4.32 -6.99 15.91
N ARG A 137 4.39 -7.94 14.97
CA ARG A 137 4.82 -9.32 15.25
C ARG A 137 6.30 -9.41 15.65
N ASN A 138 7.15 -8.49 15.21
CA ASN A 138 8.58 -8.48 15.49
C ASN A 138 8.99 -7.35 16.47
N ARG A 139 8.03 -6.79 17.23
CA ARG A 139 8.30 -5.78 18.28
C ARG A 139 8.66 -6.45 19.60
#